data_AF-A0A5N9BCF4-F1
#
_entry.id   AF-A0A5N9BCF4-F1
#
_cell.length_a   1.000
_cell.length_b   1.000
_cell.length_c   1.000
_cell.angle_alpha   90.00
_cell.angle_beta   90.00
_cell.angle_gamma   90.00
#
_symmetry.space_group_name_H-M   'P 1'
#
loop_
_entity.id
_entity.type
_entity.pdbx_description
1 polymer ?
#
loop_
_entity_poly.entity_id
_entity_poly.type
_entity_poly.pdbx_seq_one_letter_code
_entity_poly.pdbx_strand_id
1 'polypeptide(L)'
;MGKYYDNSIIPDFLRRNFNVYDRINKLSIDLGSFEDNVKTLKDSEICTEIFHESGLVYLSGHGYGPGQMYDDKSRITEGQKAAEWIANSMIRRLHWAITCGGEGGDLNDVLYTVKAIGMVVSTDVAFDGAPSVMNGFSRRWQSVFGGGKGEFSKNGLDTSFSGVHARSAIGGFTGRFSIEPEIIVAIPPDLSKEIIKNRGWILPLTPEAYKKITNK
;
A
#
# COMPACT_ATOMS: atom_id res chain seq x y z
N MET A 1 14.22 2.13 14.16
CA MET A 1 12.92 1.83 13.52
C MET A 1 11.85 2.64 14.22
N GLY A 2 10.57 2.52 13.83
CA GLY A 2 9.48 3.22 14.53
C GLY A 2 9.30 2.70 15.96
N LYS A 3 8.80 3.55 16.87
CA LYS A 3 8.62 3.24 18.30
C LYS A 3 7.82 1.96 18.50
N TYR A 4 6.82 1.72 17.66
CA TYR A 4 5.90 0.59 17.79
C TYR A 4 6.47 -0.68 17.15
N TYR A 5 7.30 -0.55 16.12
CA TYR A 5 7.95 -1.67 15.42
C TYR A 5 8.84 -2.53 16.33
N ASP A 6 9.63 -1.89 17.20
CA ASP A 6 10.62 -2.57 18.04
C ASP A 6 9.98 -3.50 19.08
N ASN A 7 8.71 -3.25 19.44
CA ASN A 7 7.91 -4.07 20.35
C ASN A 7 7.19 -5.24 19.65
N SER A 8 7.38 -5.42 18.34
CA SER A 8 6.67 -6.46 17.58
C SER A 8 7.14 -7.88 17.92
N ILE A 9 6.27 -8.87 17.76
CA ILE A 9 6.60 -10.29 17.94
C ILE A 9 7.43 -10.90 16.79
N ILE A 10 7.78 -10.10 15.77
CA ILE A 10 8.54 -10.59 14.61
C ILE A 10 9.93 -11.03 15.10
N PRO A 11 10.40 -12.23 14.72
CA PRO A 11 11.76 -12.67 15.04
C PRO A 11 12.81 -11.69 14.50
N ASP A 12 13.88 -11.45 15.28
CA ASP A 12 14.89 -10.45 14.94
C ASP A 12 15.49 -10.62 13.53
N PHE A 13 15.69 -11.86 13.08
CA PHE A 13 16.24 -12.16 11.76
C PHE A 13 15.28 -11.84 10.58
N LEU A 14 13.99 -11.57 10.85
CA LEU A 14 13.02 -11.10 9.86
C LEU A 14 12.72 -9.61 9.98
N ARG A 15 13.18 -8.96 11.06
CA ARG A 15 12.97 -7.53 11.27
C ARG A 15 13.77 -6.72 10.24
N ARG A 16 13.16 -5.67 9.73
CA ARG A 16 13.84 -4.69 8.87
C ARG A 16 14.93 -3.98 9.64
N ASN A 17 16.05 -3.75 8.96
CA ASN A 17 17.20 -3.00 9.47
C ASN A 17 17.48 -1.73 8.65
N PHE A 18 16.50 -1.23 7.91
CA PHE A 18 16.60 -0.02 7.10
C PHE A 18 15.37 0.86 7.30
N ASN A 19 15.55 2.17 7.09
CA ASN A 19 14.46 3.13 7.10
C ASN A 19 13.73 3.08 5.75
N VAL A 20 12.41 2.90 5.77
CA VAL A 20 11.59 2.85 4.53
C VAL A 20 11.59 4.19 3.80
N TYR A 21 11.74 5.31 4.51
CA TYR A 21 11.79 6.64 3.89
C TYR A 21 13.07 6.86 3.06
N ASP A 22 14.19 6.26 3.46
CA ASP A 22 15.41 6.32 2.64
C ASP A 22 15.19 5.65 1.28
N ARG A 23 14.40 4.57 1.26
CA ARG A 23 14.03 3.87 0.02
C ARG A 23 13.03 4.68 -0.79
N ILE A 24 11.97 5.22 -0.17
CA ILE A 24 11.00 6.11 -0.82
C ILE A 24 11.71 7.28 -1.52
N ASN A 25 12.65 7.92 -0.83
CA ASN A 25 13.45 9.02 -1.38
C ASN A 25 14.31 8.59 -2.57
N LYS A 26 15.01 7.45 -2.48
CA LYS A 26 15.82 6.92 -3.59
C LYS A 26 14.99 6.53 -4.81
N LEU A 27 13.76 6.10 -4.59
CA LEU A 27 12.80 5.73 -5.64
C LEU A 27 12.04 6.95 -6.19
N SER A 28 12.27 8.16 -5.65
CA SER A 28 11.56 9.39 -6.01
C SER A 28 10.04 9.24 -5.90
N ILE A 29 9.55 8.54 -4.87
CA ILE A 29 8.12 8.40 -4.61
C ILE A 29 7.63 9.67 -3.89
N ASP A 30 6.80 10.45 -4.58
CA ASP A 30 6.18 11.64 -4.02
C ASP A 30 5.07 11.28 -3.02
N LEU A 31 5.27 11.66 -1.76
CA LEU A 31 4.27 11.49 -0.70
C LEU A 31 3.26 12.64 -0.67
N GLY A 32 3.46 13.73 -1.42
CA GLY A 32 2.56 14.89 -1.45
C GLY A 32 2.42 15.59 -0.10
N SER A 33 1.37 16.39 0.04
CA SER A 33 1.06 17.17 1.24
C SER A 33 -0.07 16.55 2.08
N PHE A 34 -0.25 17.06 3.30
CA PHE A 34 -1.37 16.70 4.16
C PHE A 34 -2.68 17.07 3.49
N GLU A 35 -2.75 18.29 2.94
CA GLU A 35 -3.94 18.87 2.34
C GLU A 35 -4.41 18.06 1.14
N ASP A 36 -3.49 17.47 0.37
CA ASP A 36 -3.83 16.67 -0.81
C ASP A 36 -4.39 15.29 -0.45
N ASN A 37 -3.96 14.73 0.68
CA ASN A 37 -4.18 13.30 1.00
C ASN A 37 -5.11 13.06 2.18
N VAL A 38 -5.27 14.02 3.09
CA VAL A 38 -6.13 13.91 4.26
C VAL A 38 -7.40 14.72 4.01
N LYS A 39 -8.51 14.03 3.87
CA LYS A 39 -9.83 14.62 3.54
C LYS A 39 -10.87 14.26 4.59
N THR A 40 -12.05 14.85 4.44
CA THR A 40 -13.24 14.50 5.22
C THR A 40 -14.09 13.45 4.51
N LEU A 41 -14.64 12.51 5.28
CA LEU A 41 -15.55 11.47 4.82
C LEU A 41 -16.90 12.04 4.35
N LYS A 42 -17.22 13.28 4.74
CA LYS A 42 -18.44 13.98 4.30
C LYS A 42 -18.59 13.98 2.78
N ASP A 43 -17.47 14.06 2.06
CA ASP A 43 -17.44 14.19 0.60
C ASP A 43 -17.02 12.86 -0.08
N SER A 44 -17.20 11.72 0.59
CA SER A 44 -16.77 10.40 0.09
C SER A 44 -17.80 9.31 0.39
N GLU A 45 -18.09 8.46 -0.59
CA GLU A 45 -19.02 7.33 -0.42
C GLU A 45 -18.39 6.15 0.32
N ILE A 46 -17.08 5.98 0.18
CA ILE A 46 -16.30 4.92 0.79
C ILE A 46 -15.02 5.47 1.42
N CYS A 47 -14.46 4.71 2.36
CA CYS A 47 -13.13 4.95 2.89
C CYS A 47 -12.04 4.52 1.91
N THR A 48 -10.89 5.18 2.00
CA THR A 48 -9.65 4.75 1.37
C THR A 48 -8.89 3.78 2.28
N GLU A 49 -8.95 3.95 3.61
CA GLU A 49 -8.27 3.07 4.56
C GLU A 49 -9.14 2.76 5.79
N ILE A 50 -9.04 1.52 6.27
CA ILE A 50 -9.59 1.09 7.56
C ILE A 50 -8.52 0.45 8.43
N PHE A 51 -8.48 0.88 9.68
CA PHE A 51 -7.71 0.29 10.77
C PHE A 51 -8.56 -0.70 11.56
N HIS A 52 -8.10 -1.94 11.70
CA HIS A 52 -8.68 -2.91 12.61
C HIS A 52 -7.84 -2.97 13.89
N GLU A 53 -8.48 -3.06 15.06
CA GLU A 53 -7.83 -3.02 16.38
C GLU A 53 -6.71 -4.06 16.60
N SER A 54 -6.69 -5.12 15.79
CA SER A 54 -5.63 -6.13 15.76
C SER A 54 -4.34 -5.66 15.09
N GLY A 55 -4.30 -4.45 14.52
CA GLY A 55 -3.17 -3.97 13.72
C GLY A 55 -3.26 -4.28 12.22
N LEU A 56 -4.40 -4.75 11.70
CA LEU A 56 -4.57 -4.87 10.25
C LEU A 56 -5.03 -3.54 9.66
N VAL A 57 -4.46 -3.14 8.53
CA VAL A 57 -4.88 -1.97 7.76
C VAL A 57 -5.31 -2.43 6.38
N TYR A 58 -6.55 -2.11 6.02
CA TYR A 58 -7.15 -2.41 4.73
C TYR A 58 -7.09 -1.15 3.88
N LEU A 59 -6.49 -1.22 2.70
CA LEU A 59 -6.44 -0.13 1.74
C LEU A 59 -7.36 -0.48 0.57
N SER A 60 -8.37 0.36 0.34
CA SER A 60 -9.32 0.20 -0.76
C SER A 60 -8.64 0.23 -2.12
N GLY A 61 -9.25 -0.49 -3.07
CA GLY A 61 -8.85 -0.58 -4.46
C GLY A 61 -8.54 0.77 -5.13
N HIS A 62 -7.58 0.80 -6.04
CA HIS A 62 -7.32 1.99 -6.86
C HIS A 62 -7.06 1.64 -8.33
N GLY A 63 -8.02 2.00 -9.18
CA GLY A 63 -7.96 1.76 -10.63
C GLY A 63 -7.06 2.76 -11.35
N TYR A 64 -6.16 2.27 -12.21
CA TYR A 64 -5.34 3.12 -13.09
C TYR A 64 -4.95 2.39 -14.38
N GLY A 65 -4.45 3.15 -15.34
CA GLY A 65 -3.88 2.65 -16.59
C GLY A 65 -4.79 2.80 -17.82
N PRO A 66 -4.23 2.60 -19.01
CA PRO A 66 -4.84 2.94 -20.31
C PRO A 66 -5.96 1.97 -20.78
N GLY A 67 -6.64 1.26 -19.88
CA GLY A 67 -7.73 0.34 -20.22
C GLY A 67 -7.32 -1.12 -20.41
N GLN A 68 -8.10 -1.87 -21.18
CA GLN A 68 -8.04 -3.33 -21.29
C GLN A 68 -6.64 -3.92 -21.52
N MET A 69 -6.37 -5.05 -20.86
CA MET A 69 -5.17 -5.88 -21.00
C MET A 69 -5.43 -7.11 -21.89
N TYR A 70 -4.38 -7.57 -22.55
CA TYR A 70 -4.31 -8.78 -23.39
C TYR A 70 -2.86 -9.26 -23.47
N ASP A 71 -2.63 -10.50 -23.92
CA ASP A 71 -1.32 -11.17 -23.90
C ASP A 71 -0.38 -10.70 -25.02
N ASP A 72 -0.08 -9.41 -25.00
CA ASP A 72 0.99 -8.79 -25.75
C ASP A 72 2.06 -8.24 -24.80
N LYS A 73 3.33 -8.42 -25.17
CA LYS A 73 4.46 -8.02 -24.32
C LYS A 73 4.49 -6.51 -24.04
N SER A 74 4.19 -5.69 -25.05
CA SER A 74 4.18 -4.23 -24.88
C SER A 74 3.02 -3.81 -23.98
N ARG A 75 1.84 -4.42 -24.16
CA ARG A 75 0.67 -4.15 -23.33
C ARG A 75 0.89 -4.58 -21.88
N ILE A 76 1.43 -5.77 -21.64
CA ILE A 76 1.79 -6.23 -20.29
C ILE A 76 2.76 -5.25 -19.61
N THR A 77 3.72 -4.70 -20.37
CA THR A 77 4.67 -3.71 -19.84
C THR A 77 3.98 -2.41 -19.44
N GLU A 78 3.01 -1.93 -20.22
CA GLU A 78 2.17 -0.77 -19.84
C GLU A 78 1.37 -1.05 -18.56
N GLY A 79 0.78 -2.25 -18.44
CA GLY A 79 0.07 -2.67 -17.24
C GLY A 79 0.98 -2.72 -16.01
N GLN A 80 2.22 -3.19 -16.15
CA GLN A 80 3.21 -3.18 -15.07
C GLN A 80 3.52 -1.77 -14.61
N LYS A 81 3.68 -0.81 -15.53
CA LYS A 81 3.90 0.61 -15.19
C LYS A 81 2.68 1.21 -14.48
N ALA A 82 1.47 0.88 -14.92
CA ALA A 82 0.25 1.30 -14.23
C ALA A 82 0.17 0.72 -12.81
N ALA A 83 0.47 -0.56 -12.65
CA ALA A 83 0.49 -1.25 -11.37
C ALA A 83 1.55 -0.68 -10.41
N GLU A 84 2.73 -0.33 -10.95
CA GLU A 84 3.79 0.36 -10.23
C GLU A 84 3.35 1.76 -9.74
N TRP A 85 2.70 2.54 -10.60
CA TRP A 85 2.16 3.85 -10.21
C TRP A 85 1.14 3.72 -9.07
N ILE A 86 0.28 2.70 -9.12
CA ILE A 86 -0.67 2.44 -8.04
C ILE A 86 0.04 2.06 -6.74
N ALA A 87 1.11 1.25 -6.80
CA ALA A 87 1.90 0.94 -5.61
C ALA A 87 2.43 2.23 -4.94
N ASN A 88 2.95 3.18 -5.74
CA ASN A 88 3.38 4.49 -5.22
C ASN A 88 2.22 5.26 -4.56
N SER A 89 1.05 5.28 -5.22
CA SER A 89 -0.16 5.92 -4.67
C SER A 89 -0.59 5.28 -3.35
N MET A 90 -0.53 3.95 -3.22
CA MET A 90 -0.88 3.24 -2.00
C MET A 90 0.15 3.44 -0.87
N ILE A 91 1.45 3.54 -1.20
CA ILE A 91 2.48 3.91 -0.22
C ILE A 91 2.21 5.31 0.35
N ARG A 92 1.89 6.28 -0.53
CA ARG A 92 1.50 7.63 -0.13
C ARG A 92 0.25 7.64 0.75
N ARG A 93 -0.80 6.93 0.34
CA ARG A 93 -2.04 6.82 1.12
C ARG A 93 -1.78 6.21 2.48
N LEU A 94 -1.01 5.12 2.56
CA LEU A 94 -0.64 4.49 3.83
C LEU A 94 0.16 5.42 4.74
N HIS A 95 1.08 6.21 4.16
CA HIS A 95 1.83 7.20 4.91
C HIS A 95 0.88 8.15 5.64
N TRP A 96 0.01 8.84 4.91
CA TRP A 96 -0.93 9.79 5.50
C TRP A 96 -1.95 9.13 6.40
N ALA A 97 -2.42 7.93 6.03
CA ALA A 97 -3.30 7.15 6.86
C ALA A 97 -2.69 6.79 8.21
N ILE A 98 -1.37 6.67 8.36
CA ILE A 98 -0.72 6.42 9.65
C ILE A 98 -0.37 7.73 10.36
N THR A 99 0.16 8.72 9.63
CA THR A 99 0.82 9.90 10.24
C THR A 99 -0.12 11.06 10.54
N CYS A 100 -1.29 11.16 9.89
CA CYS A 100 -2.07 12.40 9.88
C CYS A 100 -2.55 12.88 11.26
N GLY A 101 -2.68 12.00 12.26
CA GLY A 101 -3.18 12.37 13.58
C GLY A 101 -2.10 12.66 14.63
N GLY A 102 -0.82 12.48 14.27
CA GLY A 102 0.32 12.70 15.17
C GLY A 102 0.46 11.65 16.27
N GLU A 103 -0.04 10.43 16.08
CA GLU A 103 0.02 9.33 17.07
C GLU A 103 1.43 8.74 17.28
N GLY A 104 2.44 9.28 16.57
CA GLY A 104 3.84 8.91 16.71
C GLY A 104 4.25 7.64 15.98
N GLY A 105 3.41 7.12 15.08
CA GLY A 105 3.76 6.05 14.16
C GLY A 105 3.98 6.54 12.74
N ASP A 106 4.63 5.73 11.91
CA ASP A 106 4.93 6.03 10.52
C ASP A 106 5.03 4.76 9.64
N LEU A 107 5.49 4.89 8.38
CA LEU A 107 5.66 3.72 7.51
C LEU A 107 6.73 2.71 8.00
N ASN A 108 7.67 3.11 8.87
CA ASN A 108 8.59 2.16 9.50
C ASN A 108 7.88 1.22 10.47
N ASP A 109 6.69 1.58 10.95
CA ASP A 109 5.86 0.70 11.78
C ASP A 109 5.06 -0.33 10.97
N VAL A 110 5.13 -0.35 9.63
CA VAL A 110 4.53 -1.45 8.86
C VAL A 110 5.26 -2.76 9.20
N LEU A 111 4.61 -3.73 9.82
CA LEU A 111 5.24 -5.00 10.20
C LEU A 111 5.59 -5.84 8.97
N TYR A 112 4.57 -6.18 8.19
CA TYR A 112 4.66 -6.94 6.95
C TYR A 112 3.37 -6.79 6.16
N THR A 113 3.43 -7.20 4.90
CA THR A 113 2.30 -7.14 3.97
C THR A 113 1.59 -8.48 3.97
N VAL A 114 0.28 -8.49 4.25
CA VAL A 114 -0.50 -9.72 4.41
C VAL A 114 -0.91 -10.26 3.04
N LYS A 115 -1.61 -9.43 2.26
CA LYS A 115 -2.25 -9.84 1.02
C LYS A 115 -2.34 -8.66 0.06
N ALA A 116 -2.08 -8.89 -1.21
CA ALA A 116 -2.51 -8.02 -2.29
C ALA A 116 -3.52 -8.76 -3.19
N ILE A 117 -4.54 -8.07 -3.69
CA ILE A 117 -5.50 -8.60 -4.65
C ILE A 117 -5.47 -7.68 -5.85
N GLY A 118 -5.08 -8.21 -7.00
CA GLY A 118 -4.98 -7.46 -8.25
C GLY A 118 -6.08 -7.84 -9.21
N MET A 119 -6.98 -6.91 -9.48
CA MET A 119 -8.00 -7.06 -10.51
C MET A 119 -7.47 -6.43 -11.80
N VAL A 120 -7.16 -7.26 -12.80
CA VAL A 120 -6.64 -6.82 -14.10
C VAL A 120 -7.76 -6.83 -15.13
N VAL A 121 -8.04 -5.70 -15.74
CA VAL A 121 -9.12 -5.58 -16.73
C VAL A 121 -8.73 -6.32 -18.00
N SER A 122 -9.44 -7.39 -18.33
CA SER A 122 -9.31 -8.12 -19.60
C SER A 122 -10.68 -8.64 -20.02
N THR A 123 -11.10 -8.38 -21.26
CA THR A 123 -12.39 -8.90 -21.76
C THR A 123 -12.29 -10.33 -22.29
N ASP A 124 -11.06 -10.80 -22.51
CA ASP A 124 -10.78 -12.18 -22.89
C ASP A 124 -10.62 -13.04 -21.62
N VAL A 125 -11.41 -14.10 -21.52
CA VAL A 125 -11.36 -15.08 -20.43
C VAL A 125 -10.14 -16.00 -20.55
N ALA A 126 -9.48 -16.05 -21.71
CA ALA A 126 -8.24 -16.77 -21.93
C ALA A 126 -6.99 -15.97 -21.51
N PHE A 127 -7.14 -14.68 -21.17
CA PHE A 127 -6.03 -13.85 -20.73
C PHE A 127 -5.36 -14.41 -19.47
N ASP A 128 -4.08 -14.80 -19.58
CA ASP A 128 -3.31 -15.38 -18.49
C ASP A 128 -2.21 -14.45 -17.95
N GLY A 129 -1.99 -13.29 -18.59
CA GLY A 129 -0.99 -12.30 -18.23
C GLY A 129 -1.24 -11.52 -16.93
N ALA A 130 -2.35 -11.73 -16.22
CA ALA A 130 -2.70 -10.97 -15.00
C ALA A 130 -1.60 -11.03 -13.91
N PRO A 131 -0.97 -12.18 -13.60
CA PRO A 131 0.16 -12.22 -12.67
C PRO A 131 1.38 -11.42 -13.14
N SER A 132 1.64 -11.42 -14.45
CA SER A 132 2.73 -10.67 -15.07
C SER A 132 2.51 -9.17 -14.96
N VAL A 133 1.28 -8.70 -15.15
CA VAL A 133 0.87 -7.31 -14.96
C VAL A 133 1.06 -6.90 -13.49
N MET A 134 0.51 -7.68 -12.55
CA MET A 134 0.62 -7.41 -11.10
C MET A 134 2.05 -7.43 -10.56
N ASN A 135 3.02 -7.99 -11.29
CA ASN A 135 4.42 -7.92 -10.88
C ASN A 135 4.96 -6.50 -10.84
N GLY A 136 4.42 -5.55 -11.61
CA GLY A 136 4.78 -4.13 -11.49
C GLY A 136 4.50 -3.60 -10.08
N PHE A 137 3.29 -3.84 -9.58
CA PHE A 137 2.89 -3.50 -8.21
C PHE A 137 3.78 -4.21 -7.18
N SER A 138 3.88 -5.55 -7.27
CA SER A 138 4.59 -6.33 -6.25
C SER A 138 6.07 -5.98 -6.17
N ARG A 139 6.75 -5.71 -7.30
CA ARG A 139 8.16 -5.30 -7.32
C ARG A 139 8.33 -3.94 -6.68
N ARG A 140 7.51 -2.95 -7.06
CA ARG A 140 7.60 -1.59 -6.50
C ARG A 140 7.31 -1.57 -4.98
N TRP A 141 6.32 -2.32 -4.53
CA TRP A 141 6.02 -2.47 -3.10
C TRP A 141 7.17 -3.12 -2.33
N GLN A 142 7.75 -4.20 -2.87
CA GLN A 142 8.94 -4.85 -2.30
C GLN A 142 10.17 -3.93 -2.32
N SER A 143 10.31 -3.03 -3.30
CA SER A 143 11.38 -2.04 -3.28
C SER A 143 11.30 -1.17 -2.02
N VAL A 144 10.11 -0.79 -1.54
CA VAL A 144 9.99 0.05 -0.32
C VAL A 144 10.09 -0.76 0.97
N PHE A 145 9.36 -1.86 1.09
CA PHE A 145 9.25 -2.60 2.36
C PHE A 145 10.18 -3.81 2.46
N GLY A 146 10.94 -4.12 1.41
CA GLY A 146 11.85 -5.26 1.35
C GLY A 146 11.24 -6.47 0.66
N GLY A 147 12.03 -7.10 -0.21
CA GLY A 147 11.70 -8.37 -0.84
C GLY A 147 12.62 -8.68 -2.02
N GLY A 148 12.76 -9.97 -2.34
CA GLY A 148 13.72 -10.47 -3.32
C GLY A 148 13.50 -10.03 -4.77
N LYS A 149 12.40 -9.35 -5.08
CA LYS A 149 12.13 -8.77 -6.41
C LYS A 149 12.12 -7.24 -6.41
N GLY A 150 12.44 -6.61 -5.28
CA GLY A 150 12.58 -5.16 -5.16
C GLY A 150 13.92 -4.65 -5.70
N GLU A 151 13.99 -3.33 -5.91
CA GLU A 151 15.13 -2.61 -6.52
C GLU A 151 16.41 -2.67 -5.69
N PHE A 152 16.29 -2.85 -4.37
CA PHE A 152 17.44 -2.94 -3.45
C PHE A 152 17.87 -4.38 -3.15
N SER A 153 17.21 -5.36 -3.76
CA SER A 153 17.60 -6.77 -3.62
C SER A 153 18.92 -7.06 -4.34
N LYS A 154 19.72 -7.97 -3.79
CA LYS A 154 20.95 -8.49 -4.40
C LYS A 154 20.79 -9.99 -4.58
N ASN A 155 20.97 -10.47 -5.81
CA ASN A 155 20.84 -11.89 -6.16
C ASN A 155 19.51 -12.52 -5.70
N GLY A 156 18.42 -11.76 -5.79
CA GLY A 156 17.09 -12.24 -5.41
C GLY A 156 16.80 -12.22 -3.91
N LEU A 157 17.65 -11.59 -3.09
CA LEU A 157 17.48 -11.47 -1.64
C LEU A 157 17.56 -10.01 -1.20
N ASP A 158 16.74 -9.64 -0.22
CA ASP A 158 16.77 -8.33 0.44
C ASP A 158 17.01 -8.59 1.94
N THR A 159 17.44 -7.57 2.69
CA THR A 159 17.66 -7.67 4.15
C THR A 159 16.36 -7.81 4.93
N SER A 160 15.20 -7.68 4.27
CA SER A 160 13.90 -8.01 4.84
C SER A 160 12.91 -8.49 3.79
N PHE A 161 11.86 -9.15 4.27
CA PHE A 161 10.76 -9.68 3.47
C PHE A 161 9.42 -9.03 3.81
N SER A 162 9.40 -7.90 4.54
CA SER A 162 8.13 -7.27 4.95
C SER A 162 7.25 -6.80 3.79
N GLY A 163 7.81 -6.55 2.60
CA GLY A 163 7.05 -6.24 1.39
C GLY A 163 6.56 -7.47 0.62
N VAL A 164 7.01 -8.68 0.97
CA VAL A 164 6.50 -9.93 0.41
C VAL A 164 5.09 -10.16 0.92
N HIS A 165 4.20 -10.63 0.04
CA HIS A 165 2.77 -10.79 0.33
C HIS A 165 2.18 -12.00 -0.39
N ALA A 166 1.16 -12.60 0.22
CA ALA A 166 0.26 -13.47 -0.52
C ALA A 166 -0.45 -12.65 -1.61
N ARG A 167 -0.82 -13.28 -2.74
CA ARG A 167 -1.44 -12.55 -3.84
C ARG A 167 -2.53 -13.33 -4.54
N SER A 168 -3.56 -12.62 -5.01
CA SER A 168 -4.42 -13.07 -6.10
C SER A 168 -4.25 -12.08 -7.25
N ALA A 169 -4.13 -12.55 -8.48
CA ALA A 169 -4.08 -11.71 -9.68
C ALA A 169 -5.05 -12.30 -10.69
N ILE A 170 -6.15 -11.58 -10.94
CA ILE A 170 -7.33 -12.12 -11.62
C ILE A 170 -7.65 -11.24 -12.82
N GLY A 171 -7.83 -11.87 -13.98
CA GLY A 171 -8.35 -11.24 -15.20
C GLY A 171 -9.84 -11.50 -15.40
N GLY A 172 -10.38 -11.14 -16.57
CA GLY A 172 -11.69 -11.62 -17.03
C GLY A 172 -12.88 -10.72 -16.66
N PHE A 173 -12.65 -9.42 -16.46
CA PHE A 173 -13.71 -8.43 -16.26
C PHE A 173 -13.46 -7.15 -17.06
N THR A 174 -14.52 -6.36 -17.26
CA THR A 174 -14.50 -5.14 -18.05
C THR A 174 -14.28 -3.90 -17.17
N GLY A 175 -13.63 -2.88 -17.72
CA GLY A 175 -13.32 -1.64 -17.00
C GLY A 175 -12.69 -0.59 -17.91
N ARG A 176 -12.66 0.67 -17.45
CA ARG A 176 -12.04 1.81 -18.18
C ARG A 176 -10.59 2.08 -17.76
N PHE A 177 -10.04 1.24 -16.90
CA PHE A 177 -8.66 1.27 -16.41
C PHE A 177 -7.98 -0.07 -16.75
N SER A 178 -6.69 -0.24 -16.44
CA SER A 178 -5.98 -1.49 -16.70
C SER A 178 -5.96 -2.42 -15.51
N ILE A 179 -5.83 -1.86 -14.32
CA ILE A 179 -5.63 -2.63 -13.10
C ILE A 179 -6.17 -1.88 -11.88
N GLU A 180 -6.74 -2.62 -10.94
CA GLU A 180 -7.20 -2.15 -9.64
C GLU A 180 -6.71 -3.12 -8.55
N PRO A 181 -5.54 -2.85 -7.96
CA PRO A 181 -5.04 -3.53 -6.78
C PRO A 181 -5.75 -3.02 -5.51
N GLU A 182 -5.93 -3.91 -4.53
CA GLU A 182 -6.17 -3.59 -3.12
C GLU A 182 -5.15 -4.35 -2.24
N ILE A 183 -4.92 -3.89 -1.01
CA ILE A 183 -3.87 -4.46 -0.16
C ILE A 183 -4.22 -4.42 1.33
N ILE A 184 -3.75 -5.43 2.05
CA ILE A 184 -3.84 -5.55 3.51
C ILE A 184 -2.41 -5.59 4.07
N VAL A 185 -2.12 -4.71 5.03
CA VAL A 185 -0.85 -4.66 5.73
C VAL A 185 -1.06 -4.85 7.24
N ALA A 186 -0.02 -5.31 7.93
CA ALA A 186 0.02 -5.36 9.38
C ALA A 186 0.86 -4.19 9.91
N ILE A 187 0.38 -3.55 10.96
CA ILE A 187 1.09 -2.61 11.85
C ILE A 187 0.99 -3.15 13.29
N PRO A 188 1.77 -2.64 14.26
CA PRO A 188 1.61 -2.97 15.67
C PRO A 188 0.17 -2.71 16.13
N PRO A 189 -0.45 -3.66 16.88
CA PRO A 189 -1.79 -3.46 17.42
C PRO A 189 -1.91 -2.20 18.28
N ASP A 190 -0.86 -1.86 19.02
CA ASP A 190 -0.85 -0.67 19.87
C ASP A 190 -0.91 0.62 19.05
N LEU A 191 -0.19 0.70 17.92
CA LEU A 191 -0.30 1.84 17.01
C LEU A 191 -1.72 1.96 16.44
N SER A 192 -2.31 0.85 16.01
CA SER A 192 -3.68 0.85 15.52
C SER A 192 -4.67 1.34 16.58
N LYS A 193 -4.56 0.86 17.82
CA LYS A 193 -5.42 1.28 18.93
C LYS A 193 -5.24 2.75 19.27
N GLU A 194 -4.02 3.28 19.23
CA GLU A 194 -3.77 4.71 19.47
C GLU A 194 -4.39 5.58 18.36
N ILE A 195 -4.26 5.18 17.09
CA ILE A 195 -4.96 5.83 15.96
C ILE A 195 -6.47 5.83 16.19
N ILE A 196 -7.04 4.66 16.49
CA ILE A 196 -8.49 4.49 16.68
C ILE A 196 -9.01 5.37 17.82
N LYS A 197 -8.32 5.38 18.97
CA LYS A 197 -8.70 6.24 20.11
C LYS A 197 -8.58 7.72 19.80
N ASN A 198 -7.57 8.13 19.02
CA ASN A 198 -7.32 9.55 18.78
C ASN A 198 -8.26 10.13 17.72
N ARG A 199 -8.53 9.41 16.63
CA ARG A 199 -9.25 9.96 15.47
C ARG A 199 -10.19 8.99 14.76
N GLY A 200 -10.43 7.80 15.33
CA GLY A 200 -11.23 6.75 14.72
C GLY A 200 -10.43 5.85 13.78
N TRP A 201 -11.11 4.86 13.21
CA TRP A 201 -10.50 3.78 12.43
C TRP A 201 -10.47 4.01 10.91
N ILE A 202 -10.88 5.19 10.44
CA ILE A 202 -11.23 5.41 9.04
C ILE A 202 -10.46 6.59 8.45
N LEU A 203 -10.00 6.45 7.21
CA LEU A 203 -9.60 7.55 6.34
C LEU A 203 -10.41 7.45 5.02
N PRO A 204 -10.97 8.55 4.46
CA PRO A 204 -11.00 9.93 4.96
C PRO A 204 -11.61 10.07 6.38
N LEU A 205 -11.22 11.12 7.09
CA LEU A 205 -11.57 11.31 8.50
C LEU A 205 -13.04 11.71 8.66
N THR A 206 -13.68 11.36 9.77
CA THR A 206 -14.98 11.96 10.10
C THR A 206 -14.85 13.49 10.25
N PRO A 207 -15.90 14.28 10.01
CA PRO A 207 -15.84 15.73 10.15
C PRO A 207 -15.28 16.20 11.50
N GLU A 208 -15.66 15.53 12.60
CA GLU A 208 -15.18 15.82 13.94
C GLU A 208 -13.68 15.52 14.10
N ALA A 209 -13.23 14.37 13.60
CA ALA A 209 -11.83 13.97 13.66
C ALA A 209 -10.95 14.88 12.79
N TYR A 210 -11.41 15.23 11.59
CA TYR A 210 -10.74 16.17 10.69
C TYR A 210 -10.53 17.52 11.38
N LYS A 211 -11.60 18.12 11.92
CA LYS A 211 -11.54 19.39 12.65
C LYS A 211 -10.60 19.31 13.86
N LYS A 212 -10.61 18.21 14.61
CA LYS A 212 -9.72 18.00 15.76
C LYS A 212 -8.24 18.02 15.34
N ILE A 213 -7.91 17.48 14.17
CA ILE A 213 -6.53 17.36 13.68
C ILE A 213 -6.05 18.67 13.07
N THR A 214 -6.89 19.37 12.30
CA THR A 214 -6.49 20.62 11.63
C THR A 214 -6.44 21.83 12.55
N ASN A 215 -7.04 21.76 13.74
CA ASN A 215 -7.08 22.86 14.70
C ASN A 215 -6.00 22.75 15.80
N LYS A 216 -5.11 21.77 15.72
CA LYS A 216 -3.93 21.66 16.59
C LYS A 216 -2.77 22.46 15.99
#